data_AF-A0A930DSW5-F1
#
_entry.id   AF-A0A930DSW5-F1
#
_cell.length_a   1.000
_cell.length_b   1.000
_cell.length_c   1.000
_cell.angle_alpha   90.00
_cell.angle_beta   90.00
_cell.angle_gamma   90.00
#
_symmetry.space_group_name_H-M   'P 1'
#
loop_
_entity.id
_entity.type
_entity.pdbx_description
1 polymer ?
#
loop_
_entity_poly.entity_id
_entity_poly.type
_entity_poly.pdbx_seq_one_letter_code
_entity_poly.pdbx_strand_id
1 'polypeptide(L)'
;EGTGPRYCPSIEDKVMKFPDKDRHQIFVEPEGRYTNEMYLSGLSSSLPEDVQIALLHTMPGFQKAEMVRHAYAIEYDCLNSLELKNNLETKRIAGLFFAGQMNGSSGYEEAAVQGFMAGVNAVKRLRGEEAFVLDRSEAYIGVLIDDLVTKENKEPYRMMTSRAEYRLLLRQDNADMRLREKGYSLGLISEEEIRKTREKRESIEKEVERMGNTYIGANEKNNAVLNRLGSSPIQSGISLLELCKRPECNYKNLEELDPERPSLSASICEEVEIEIKYEGYIKRQIQQVEAFKKLERKKLPKEIDYQNMQNLRLEARQKLDKIRPENIGMASRISGVSPADISVLLVYLEKYRKE
;
A
#
# COMPACT_ATOMS: atom_id res chain seq x y z
N GLU A 1 31.39 -6.58 11.88
CA GLU A 1 30.88 -7.30 10.68
C GLU A 1 29.37 -7.21 10.65
N GLY A 2 28.83 -6.11 10.12
CA GLY A 2 27.39 -6.01 9.84
C GLY A 2 27.15 -6.50 8.43
N THR A 3 26.24 -7.46 8.23
CA THR A 3 25.70 -7.70 6.89
C THR A 3 24.99 -6.42 6.46
N GLY A 4 25.47 -5.78 5.38
CA GLY A 4 24.84 -4.58 4.79
C GLY A 4 23.36 -4.81 4.47
N PRO A 5 22.59 -3.74 4.19
CA PRO A 5 21.15 -3.84 4.02
C PRO A 5 20.78 -4.84 2.90
N ARG A 6 19.76 -5.67 3.14
CA ARG A 6 19.19 -6.63 2.18
C ARG A 6 18.72 -5.92 0.91
N TYR A 7 18.14 -4.73 1.04
CA TYR A 7 17.99 -3.83 -0.10
C TYR A 7 19.31 -3.08 -0.27
N CYS A 8 20.08 -3.42 -1.30
CA CYS A 8 21.38 -2.80 -1.60
C CYS A 8 21.15 -1.60 -2.53
N PRO A 9 21.10 -0.35 -2.02
CA PRO A 9 20.95 0.81 -2.88
C PRO A 9 22.24 1.13 -3.64
N SER A 10 23.41 0.77 -3.09
CA SER A 10 24.69 1.14 -3.64
C SER A 10 25.12 0.22 -4.78
N ILE A 11 25.82 0.78 -5.77
CA ILE A 11 26.33 0.03 -6.92
C ILE A 11 27.40 -0.98 -6.47
N GLU A 12 28.25 -0.63 -5.51
CA GLU A 12 29.27 -1.52 -4.96
C GLU A 12 28.67 -2.77 -4.30
N ASP A 13 27.61 -2.63 -3.48
CA ASP A 13 26.95 -3.78 -2.85
C ASP A 13 26.18 -4.61 -3.88
N LYS A 14 25.57 -3.96 -4.88
CA LYS A 14 24.76 -4.62 -5.91
C LYS A 14 25.61 -5.53 -6.79
N VAL A 15 26.79 -5.08 -7.21
CA VAL A 15 27.73 -5.87 -8.02
C VAL A 15 28.24 -7.07 -7.21
N MET A 16 28.58 -6.87 -5.93
CA MET A 16 29.05 -7.95 -5.06
C MET A 16 27.96 -9.01 -4.78
N LYS A 17 26.70 -8.57 -4.62
CA LYS A 17 25.57 -9.45 -4.32
C LYS A 17 25.03 -10.19 -5.55
N PHE A 18 25.20 -9.61 -6.74
CA PHE A 18 24.73 -10.18 -8.00
C PHE A 18 25.88 -10.30 -9.01
N PRO A 19 26.91 -11.12 -8.71
CA PRO A 19 28.10 -11.22 -9.54
C PRO A 19 27.82 -11.78 -10.95
N ASP A 20 26.75 -12.56 -11.11
CA ASP A 20 26.33 -13.12 -12.40
C ASP A 20 25.64 -12.09 -13.33
N LYS A 21 25.50 -10.83 -12.90
CA LYS A 21 24.86 -9.78 -13.69
C LYS A 21 25.92 -8.98 -14.45
N ASP A 22 26.05 -9.25 -15.74
CA ASP A 22 26.99 -8.53 -16.63
C ASP A 22 26.65 -7.04 -16.85
N ARG A 23 25.45 -6.61 -16.45
CA ARG A 23 25.01 -5.20 -16.57
C ARG A 23 23.99 -4.81 -15.51
N HIS A 24 24.04 -3.53 -15.12
CA HIS A 24 23.03 -2.87 -14.30
C HIS A 24 22.49 -1.65 -15.02
N GLN A 25 21.16 -1.53 -15.07
CA GLN A 25 20.50 -0.37 -15.67
C GLN A 25 20.63 0.85 -14.76
N ILE A 26 20.95 1.99 -15.36
CA ILE A 26 20.98 3.33 -14.74
C ILE A 26 20.01 4.21 -15.52
N PHE A 27 19.25 5.05 -14.82
CA PHE A 27 18.41 6.09 -15.43
C PHE A 27 19.08 7.45 -15.27
N VAL A 28 19.04 8.24 -16.32
CA VAL A 28 19.56 9.62 -16.33
C VAL A 28 18.36 10.55 -16.24
N GLU A 29 18.19 11.18 -15.08
CA GLU A 29 17.01 11.97 -14.74
C GLU A 29 17.40 13.45 -14.61
N PRO A 30 16.87 14.35 -15.45
CA PRO A 30 17.11 15.79 -15.28
C PRO A 30 16.54 16.30 -13.96
N GLU A 31 17.34 17.02 -13.16
CA GLU A 31 16.87 17.52 -11.86
C GLU A 31 15.92 18.73 -11.98
N GLY A 32 15.93 19.44 -13.11
CA GLY A 32 15.02 20.56 -13.33
C GLY A 32 15.17 21.25 -14.68
N ARG A 33 14.25 22.19 -14.98
CA ARG A 33 14.23 22.93 -16.25
C ARG A 33 15.34 23.98 -16.39
N TYR A 34 15.92 24.42 -15.27
CA TYR A 34 16.86 25.55 -15.21
C TYR A 34 18.21 25.15 -14.57
N THR A 35 18.53 23.86 -14.58
CA THR A 35 19.83 23.33 -14.14
C THR A 35 20.35 22.36 -15.18
N ASN A 36 21.67 22.20 -15.23
CA ASN A 36 22.33 21.17 -16.03
C ASN A 36 22.63 19.90 -15.21
N GLU A 37 22.23 19.87 -13.93
CA GLU A 37 22.40 18.71 -13.06
C GLU A 37 21.50 17.55 -13.52
N MET A 38 22.09 16.36 -13.55
CA MET A 38 21.46 15.10 -13.93
C MET A 38 21.65 14.10 -12.81
N TYR A 39 20.57 13.49 -12.33
CA TYR A 39 20.60 12.44 -11.33
C TYR A 39 20.80 11.08 -12.01
N LEU A 40 21.80 10.32 -11.53
CA LEU A 40 22.09 8.97 -12.01
C LEU A 40 21.43 7.93 -11.11
N SER A 41 20.14 7.72 -11.34
CA SER A 41 19.31 6.79 -10.57
C SER A 41 19.77 5.34 -10.78
N GLY A 42 20.14 4.70 -9.67
CA GLY A 42 20.76 3.37 -9.67
C GLY A 42 22.29 3.37 -9.49
N LEU A 43 22.92 4.54 -9.41
CA LEU A 43 24.36 4.72 -9.19
C LEU A 43 24.67 5.35 -7.81
N SER A 44 23.89 5.03 -6.77
CA SER A 44 24.25 5.43 -5.40
C SER A 44 25.58 4.77 -5.00
N SER A 45 26.46 5.48 -4.30
CA SER A 45 27.77 4.96 -3.89
C SER A 45 28.31 5.70 -2.66
N SER A 46 29.25 5.05 -1.99
CA SER A 46 30.08 5.56 -0.89
C SER A 46 31.58 5.41 -1.16
N LEU A 47 31.95 5.03 -2.38
CA LEU A 47 33.34 4.87 -2.81
C LEU A 47 34.10 6.21 -2.79
N PRO A 48 35.44 6.19 -2.73
CA PRO A 48 36.26 7.39 -2.90
C PRO A 48 35.95 8.15 -4.20
N GLU A 49 36.07 9.47 -4.17
CA GLU A 49 35.75 10.38 -5.29
C GLU A 49 36.46 10.01 -6.60
N ASP A 50 37.75 9.67 -6.55
CA ASP A 50 38.54 9.26 -7.71
C ASP A 50 38.01 7.97 -8.35
N VAL A 51 37.54 7.03 -7.53
CA VAL A 51 36.92 5.79 -7.98
C VAL A 51 35.54 6.05 -8.59
N GLN A 52 34.74 6.97 -8.01
CA GLN A 52 33.45 7.34 -8.57
C GLN A 52 33.57 7.96 -9.96
N ILE A 53 34.55 8.86 -10.16
CA ILE A 53 34.83 9.49 -11.46
C ILE A 53 35.29 8.42 -12.48
N ALA A 54 36.21 7.54 -12.07
CA ALA A 54 36.67 6.45 -12.92
C ALA A 54 35.52 5.53 -13.34
N LEU A 55 34.64 5.15 -12.40
CA LEU A 55 33.44 4.36 -12.67
C LEU A 55 32.52 5.07 -13.67
N LEU A 56 32.24 6.35 -13.45
CA LEU A 56 31.39 7.16 -14.33
C LEU A 56 31.90 7.14 -15.78
N HIS A 57 33.21 7.33 -15.98
CA HIS A 57 33.82 7.37 -17.32
C HIS A 57 33.85 6.02 -18.02
N THR A 58 33.63 4.91 -17.31
CA THR A 58 33.47 3.58 -17.95
C THR A 58 32.10 3.42 -18.61
N MET A 59 31.11 4.22 -18.23
CA MET A 59 29.74 4.08 -18.72
C MET A 59 29.59 4.64 -20.15
N PRO A 60 28.92 3.91 -21.07
CA PRO A 60 28.65 4.42 -22.41
C PRO A 60 27.89 5.76 -22.39
N GLY A 61 28.45 6.78 -23.03
CA GLY A 61 27.90 8.15 -23.08
C GLY A 61 28.43 9.08 -21.99
N PHE A 62 29.17 8.57 -21.01
CA PHE A 62 29.67 9.33 -19.86
C PHE A 62 31.20 9.48 -19.84
N GLN A 63 31.90 9.10 -20.91
CA GLN A 63 33.37 9.13 -20.97
C GLN A 63 33.99 10.52 -20.73
N LYS A 64 33.21 11.59 -20.93
CA LYS A 64 33.61 12.98 -20.68
C LYS A 64 32.64 13.70 -19.73
N ALA A 65 31.84 12.94 -18.98
CA ALA A 65 30.91 13.55 -18.04
C ALA A 65 31.67 14.19 -16.88
N GLU A 66 31.21 15.36 -16.46
CA GLU A 66 31.74 16.10 -15.31
C GLU A 66 30.83 15.87 -14.11
N MET A 67 31.42 15.46 -12.98
CA MET A 67 30.68 15.21 -11.75
C MET A 67 30.49 16.52 -10.98
N VAL A 68 29.24 16.98 -10.87
CA VAL A 68 28.91 18.22 -10.14
C VAL A 68 28.91 17.96 -8.62
N ARG A 69 28.44 16.78 -8.20
CA ARG A 69 28.38 16.35 -6.80
C ARG A 69 28.74 14.89 -6.69
N HIS A 70 29.60 14.55 -5.75
CA HIS A 70 29.99 13.17 -5.45
C HIS A 70 28.88 12.44 -4.69
N ALA A 71 28.73 11.15 -4.99
CA ALA A 71 27.87 10.27 -4.22
C ALA A 71 28.43 10.09 -2.80
N TYR A 72 27.54 9.91 -1.84
CA TYR A 72 27.90 9.69 -0.44
C TYR A 72 26.85 8.83 0.26
N ALA A 73 27.24 8.24 1.38
CA ALA A 73 26.33 7.62 2.33
C ALA A 73 26.14 8.53 3.55
N ILE A 74 24.94 8.50 4.13
CA ILE A 74 24.62 9.20 5.37
C ILE A 74 24.26 8.20 6.44
N GLU A 75 24.88 8.36 7.61
CA GLU A 75 24.51 7.65 8.83
C GLU A 75 23.82 8.63 9.77
N TYR A 76 22.72 8.20 10.37
CA TYR A 76 21.89 9.04 11.22
C TYR A 76 21.20 8.21 12.29
N ASP A 77 20.91 8.84 13.43
CA ASP A 77 20.13 8.24 14.49
C ASP A 77 18.66 8.11 14.07
N CYS A 78 18.07 6.96 14.36
CA CYS A 78 16.62 6.75 14.23
C CYS A 78 16.05 6.13 15.51
N LEU A 79 14.77 6.37 15.74
CA LEU A 79 14.05 5.76 16.85
C LEU A 79 13.60 4.37 16.46
N ASN A 80 13.61 3.46 17.45
CA ASN A 80 12.95 2.18 17.30
C ASN A 80 11.43 2.41 17.19
N SER A 81 10.88 2.22 15.99
CA SER A 81 9.46 2.42 15.68
C SER A 81 8.51 1.54 16.51
N LEU A 82 9.00 0.46 17.14
CA LEU A 82 8.23 -0.34 18.09
C LEU A 82 7.86 0.42 19.37
N GLU A 83 8.51 1.56 19.64
CA GLU A 83 8.16 2.46 20.75
C GLU A 83 7.00 3.41 20.41
N LEU A 84 6.46 3.33 19.19
CA LEU A 84 5.29 4.09 18.75
C LEU A 84 4.03 3.22 18.82
N LYS A 85 2.89 3.86 19.04
CA LYS A 85 1.56 3.29 18.86
C LYS A 85 1.13 3.39 17.39
N ASN A 86 0.03 2.75 17.03
CA ASN A 86 -0.53 2.80 15.66
C ASN A 86 -0.96 4.22 15.21
N ASN A 87 -1.10 5.17 16.13
CA ASN A 87 -1.38 6.58 15.85
C ASN A 87 -0.10 7.45 15.76
N LEU A 88 1.09 6.84 15.75
CA LEU A 88 2.43 7.46 15.76
C LEU A 88 2.80 8.23 17.04
N GLU A 89 1.97 8.16 18.07
CA GLU A 89 2.30 8.67 19.40
C GLU A 89 3.30 7.73 20.09
N THR A 90 4.25 8.27 20.84
CA THR A 90 5.15 7.42 21.63
C THR A 90 4.40 6.69 22.74
N LYS A 91 4.86 5.48 23.07
CA LYS A 91 4.40 4.71 24.23
C LYS A 91 4.89 5.30 25.56
N ARG A 92 6.02 6.03 25.55
CA ARG A 92 6.71 6.53 26.74
C ARG A 92 6.28 7.93 27.18
N ILE A 93 6.10 8.83 26.23
CA ILE A 93 5.80 10.24 26.45
C ILE A 93 4.49 10.56 25.74
N ALA A 94 3.46 10.80 26.55
CA ALA A 94 2.13 11.09 26.07
C ALA A 94 2.12 12.48 25.39
N GLY A 95 1.63 12.54 24.15
CA GLY A 95 1.59 13.76 23.32
C GLY A 95 2.82 14.04 22.48
N LEU A 96 3.85 13.19 22.55
CA LEU A 96 4.98 13.23 21.64
C LEU A 96 4.71 12.31 20.44
N PHE A 97 4.94 12.81 19.23
CA PHE A 97 4.75 12.08 17.98
C PHE A 97 6.02 12.15 17.13
N PHE A 98 6.30 11.09 16.36
CA PHE A 98 7.43 11.05 15.44
C PHE A 98 6.97 10.59 14.04
N ALA A 99 7.67 11.07 13.01
CA ALA A 99 7.33 10.81 11.61
C ALA A 99 8.58 10.79 10.72
N GLY A 100 8.48 10.04 9.62
CA GLY A 100 9.47 10.04 8.54
C GLY A 100 10.75 9.32 8.88
N GLN A 101 11.88 9.85 8.43
CA GLN A 101 13.16 9.17 8.54
C GLN A 101 13.56 8.87 10.00
N MET A 102 13.09 9.68 10.94
CA MET A 102 13.27 9.44 12.38
C MET A 102 12.60 8.16 12.88
N ASN A 103 11.57 7.66 12.18
CA ASN A 103 10.92 6.37 12.48
C ASN A 103 11.56 5.18 11.76
N GLY A 104 12.71 5.38 11.10
CA GLY A 104 13.40 4.32 10.36
C GLY A 104 12.76 3.99 9.00
N SER A 105 11.99 4.90 8.40
CA SER A 105 11.59 4.80 6.99
C SER A 105 12.51 5.58 6.06
N SER A 106 12.59 5.24 4.78
CA SER A 106 13.37 5.98 3.78
C SER A 106 12.52 6.25 2.54
N GLY A 107 12.17 7.52 2.31
CA GLY A 107 11.41 7.96 1.15
C GLY A 107 10.55 9.19 1.48
N TYR A 108 10.32 10.05 0.48
CA TYR A 108 9.58 11.30 0.68
C TYR A 108 8.11 11.01 0.96
N GLU A 109 7.54 10.05 0.24
CA GLU A 109 6.15 9.63 0.34
C GLU A 109 5.88 8.99 1.70
N GLU A 110 6.75 8.08 2.14
CA GLU A 110 6.68 7.48 3.48
C GLU A 110 6.73 8.53 4.58
N ALA A 111 7.62 9.52 4.46
CA ALA A 111 7.76 10.58 5.44
C ALA A 111 6.56 11.52 5.46
N ALA A 112 6.06 11.92 4.29
CA ALA A 112 4.94 12.83 4.16
C ALA A 112 3.66 12.24 4.80
N VAL A 113 3.35 10.97 4.52
CA VAL A 113 2.13 10.35 5.06
C VAL A 113 2.22 10.08 6.56
N GLN A 114 3.41 9.76 7.08
CA GLN A 114 3.62 9.68 8.53
C GLN A 114 3.45 11.05 9.18
N GLY A 115 4.02 12.10 8.60
CA GLY A 115 3.89 13.47 9.10
C GLY A 115 2.43 13.93 9.13
N PHE A 116 1.68 13.62 8.07
CA PHE A 116 0.25 13.86 8.01
C PHE A 116 -0.51 13.15 9.15
N MET A 117 -0.30 11.84 9.31
CA MET A 117 -1.00 11.05 10.34
C MET A 117 -0.62 11.50 11.76
N ALA A 118 0.66 11.78 12.01
CA ALA A 118 1.14 12.33 13.27
C ALA A 118 0.51 13.70 13.57
N GLY A 119 0.45 14.60 12.59
CA GLY A 119 -0.16 15.92 12.72
C GLY A 119 -1.65 15.86 13.04
N VAL A 120 -2.42 15.04 12.30
CA VAL A 120 -3.84 14.82 12.57
C VAL A 120 -4.06 14.31 14.00
N ASN A 121 -3.26 13.33 14.44
CA ASN A 121 -3.40 12.75 15.78
C ASN A 121 -2.92 13.67 16.90
N ALA A 122 -1.94 14.54 16.65
CA ALA A 122 -1.53 15.57 17.59
C ALA A 122 -2.69 16.55 17.86
N VAL A 123 -3.38 17.02 16.81
CA VAL A 123 -4.55 17.90 16.95
C VAL A 123 -5.70 17.20 17.67
N LYS A 124 -6.03 15.95 17.28
CA LYS A 124 -7.08 15.18 17.94
C LYS A 124 -6.82 14.98 19.42
N ARG A 125 -5.56 14.70 19.78
CA ARG A 125 -5.14 14.59 21.18
C ARG A 125 -5.34 15.88 21.95
N LEU A 126 -4.95 17.03 21.39
CA LEU A 126 -5.17 18.34 22.02
C LEU A 126 -6.66 18.63 22.27
N ARG A 127 -7.54 18.10 21.42
CA ARG A 127 -9.00 18.21 21.55
C ARG A 127 -9.65 17.13 22.44
N GLY A 128 -8.88 16.18 22.95
CA GLY A 128 -9.42 15.03 23.69
C GLY A 128 -10.26 14.07 22.84
N GLU A 129 -10.05 14.08 21.52
CA GLU A 129 -10.76 13.22 20.57
C GLU A 129 -10.06 11.87 20.40
N GLU A 130 -10.81 10.87 19.93
CA GLU A 130 -10.25 9.57 19.59
C GLU A 130 -9.29 9.68 18.39
N ALA A 131 -8.19 8.94 18.43
CA ALA A 131 -7.15 8.98 17.41
C ALA A 131 -7.67 8.49 16.06
N PHE A 132 -7.20 9.14 14.99
CA PHE A 132 -7.43 8.73 13.62
C PHE A 132 -6.34 7.74 13.18
N VAL A 133 -6.74 6.50 12.94
CA VAL A 133 -5.85 5.44 12.44
C VAL A 133 -6.45 4.87 11.16
N LEU A 134 -5.61 4.72 10.14
CA LEU A 134 -5.99 4.03 8.91
C LEU A 134 -5.67 2.55 9.06
N ASP A 135 -6.66 1.72 8.78
CA ASP A 135 -6.45 0.28 8.76
C ASP A 135 -5.65 -0.14 7.52
N ARG A 136 -4.92 -1.26 7.63
CA ARG A 136 -4.15 -1.83 6.51
C ARG A 136 -5.02 -2.17 5.30
N SER A 137 -6.30 -2.50 5.51
CA SER A 137 -7.25 -2.75 4.42
C SER A 137 -7.79 -1.50 3.74
N GLU A 138 -7.53 -0.32 4.31
CA GLU A 138 -8.08 0.95 3.83
C GLU A 138 -7.06 1.75 3.01
N ALA A 139 -5.77 1.68 3.36
CA ALA A 139 -4.71 2.41 2.68
C ALA A 139 -3.33 1.79 2.85
N TYR A 140 -2.47 2.02 1.86
CA TYR A 140 -1.02 1.80 2.00
C TYR A 140 -0.38 2.60 3.15
N ILE A 141 -0.98 3.73 3.56
CA ILE A 141 -0.56 4.47 4.77
C ILE A 141 -0.74 3.61 6.03
N GLY A 142 -1.85 2.88 6.13
CA GLY A 142 -2.08 1.94 7.24
C GLY A 142 -1.11 0.78 7.21
N VAL A 143 -0.80 0.25 6.01
CA VAL A 143 0.23 -0.79 5.80
C VAL A 143 1.61 -0.33 6.26
N LEU A 144 2.02 0.89 5.88
CA LEU A 144 3.29 1.50 6.28
C LEU A 144 3.41 1.59 7.80
N ILE A 145 2.44 2.25 8.43
CA ILE A 145 2.49 2.54 9.87
C ILE A 145 2.43 1.25 10.67
N ASP A 146 1.52 0.34 10.31
CA ASP A 146 1.41 -0.95 11.00
C ASP A 146 2.70 -1.77 10.85
N ASP A 147 3.31 -1.84 9.66
CA ASP A 147 4.60 -2.52 9.49
C ASP A 147 5.70 -1.90 10.35
N LEU A 148 5.78 -0.56 10.42
CA LEU A 148 6.78 0.13 11.24
C LEU A 148 6.64 -0.22 12.73
N VAL A 149 5.43 -0.25 13.25
CA VAL A 149 5.19 -0.43 14.71
C VAL A 149 5.02 -1.90 15.13
N THR A 150 4.96 -2.83 14.18
CA THR A 150 4.82 -4.28 14.45
C THR A 150 6.04 -5.12 14.07
N LYS A 151 6.81 -4.71 13.06
CA LYS A 151 7.96 -5.49 12.56
C LYS A 151 9.26 -4.94 13.11
N GLU A 152 10.16 -5.84 13.48
CA GLU A 152 11.54 -5.49 13.79
C GLU A 152 12.28 -5.13 12.49
N ASN A 153 12.42 -3.84 12.22
CA ASN A 153 13.15 -3.33 11.07
C ASN A 153 14.63 -3.18 11.43
N LYS A 154 15.50 -3.87 10.69
CA LYS A 154 16.97 -3.74 10.81
C LYS A 154 17.57 -2.82 9.74
N GLU A 155 16.73 -2.34 8.83
CA GLU A 155 17.08 -1.53 7.67
C GLU A 155 15.98 -0.47 7.48
N PRO A 156 16.29 0.66 6.82
CA PRO A 156 15.28 1.66 6.53
C PRO A 156 14.10 1.06 5.74
N TYR A 157 12.89 1.19 6.29
CA TYR A 157 11.68 0.67 5.68
C TYR A 157 11.36 1.41 4.37
N ARG A 158 11.01 0.66 3.34
CA ARG A 158 10.57 1.17 2.03
C ARG A 158 9.30 0.47 1.59
N MET A 159 8.31 1.23 1.12
CA MET A 159 7.00 0.71 0.72
C MET A 159 7.08 -0.33 -0.41
N MET A 160 8.05 -0.19 -1.31
CA MET A 160 8.25 -1.14 -2.41
C MET A 160 8.48 -2.59 -1.92
N THR A 161 9.07 -2.77 -0.74
CA THR A 161 9.33 -4.09 -0.14
C THR A 161 8.14 -4.63 0.64
N SER A 162 7.12 -3.79 0.86
CA SER A 162 5.93 -4.14 1.62
C SER A 162 5.02 -5.10 0.86
N ARG A 163 4.33 -5.95 1.63
CA ARG A 163 3.24 -6.79 1.11
C ARG A 163 1.94 -6.23 1.65
N ALA A 164 1.21 -5.50 0.81
CA ALA A 164 -0.21 -5.29 1.02
C ALA A 164 -0.99 -6.54 0.58
N GLU A 165 -1.79 -7.10 1.47
CA GLU A 165 -2.61 -8.28 1.21
C GLU A 165 -3.79 -7.96 0.28
N TYR A 166 -4.31 -6.73 0.38
CA TYR A 166 -5.53 -6.27 -0.27
C TYR A 166 -5.27 -5.38 -1.50
N ARG A 167 -4.31 -5.76 -2.36
CA ARG A 167 -3.85 -4.92 -3.49
C ARG A 167 -4.95 -4.51 -4.48
N LEU A 168 -6.00 -5.32 -4.64
CA LEU A 168 -7.09 -5.00 -5.57
C LEU A 168 -8.06 -3.98 -4.98
N LEU A 169 -8.11 -3.86 -3.65
CA LEU A 169 -8.83 -2.78 -2.97
C LEU A 169 -7.97 -1.52 -2.90
N LEU A 170 -6.66 -1.66 -2.70
CA LEU A 170 -5.71 -0.56 -2.47
C LEU A 170 -5.04 -0.07 -3.76
N ARG A 171 -5.85 0.28 -4.76
CA ARG A 171 -5.35 0.74 -6.06
C ARG A 171 -5.11 2.26 -6.06
N GLN A 172 -4.35 2.72 -7.05
CA GLN A 172 -4.01 4.13 -7.21
C GLN A 172 -5.20 4.98 -7.70
N ASP A 173 -6.03 4.40 -8.58
CA ASP A 173 -7.20 5.00 -9.23
C ASP A 173 -8.37 5.29 -8.26
N ASN A 174 -8.50 4.47 -7.22
CA ASN A 174 -9.61 4.52 -6.26
C ASN A 174 -9.27 5.11 -4.89
N ALA A 175 -8.08 5.73 -4.75
CA ALA A 175 -7.63 6.29 -3.48
C ALA A 175 -8.56 7.39 -2.94
N ASP A 176 -9.12 8.21 -3.84
CA ASP A 176 -10.14 9.20 -3.55
C ASP A 176 -11.40 8.54 -2.98
N MET A 177 -11.92 7.51 -3.65
CA MET A 177 -13.12 6.80 -3.21
C MET A 177 -12.93 6.14 -1.84
N ARG A 178 -11.71 5.69 -1.52
CA ARG A 178 -11.41 5.09 -0.21
C ARG A 178 -11.25 6.13 0.91
N LEU A 179 -10.61 7.26 0.64
CA LEU A 179 -10.10 8.15 1.71
C LEU A 179 -10.77 9.51 1.79
N ARG A 180 -11.49 9.97 0.75
CA ARG A 180 -12.06 11.33 0.75
C ARG A 180 -13.12 11.53 1.82
N GLU A 181 -13.97 10.54 2.08
CA GLU A 181 -14.97 10.59 3.18
C GLU A 181 -14.29 10.75 4.55
N LYS A 182 -13.14 10.10 4.77
CA LYS A 182 -12.34 10.27 5.99
C LYS A 182 -11.69 11.65 6.05
N GLY A 183 -11.18 12.15 4.93
CA GLY A 183 -10.66 13.52 4.84
C GLY A 183 -11.73 14.57 5.15
N TYR A 184 -12.96 14.37 4.65
CA TYR A 184 -14.09 15.24 4.92
C TYR A 184 -14.49 15.23 6.41
N SER A 185 -14.55 14.05 7.04
CA SER A 185 -14.83 13.96 8.48
C SER A 185 -13.73 14.57 9.37
N LEU A 186 -12.50 14.70 8.85
CA LEU A 186 -11.41 15.42 9.49
C LEU A 186 -11.44 16.94 9.22
N GLY A 187 -12.34 17.43 8.38
CA GLY A 187 -12.41 18.84 7.98
C GLY A 187 -11.31 19.27 7.00
N LEU A 188 -10.68 18.32 6.31
CA LEU A 188 -9.57 18.55 5.38
C LEU A 188 -10.02 18.64 3.92
N ILE A 189 -11.26 18.26 3.64
CA ILE A 189 -11.85 18.22 2.31
C ILE A 189 -13.08 19.12 2.31
N SER A 190 -13.26 19.90 1.24
CA SER A 190 -14.44 20.75 1.08
C SER A 190 -15.71 19.94 0.75
N GLU A 191 -16.88 20.52 1.01
CA GLU A 191 -18.17 19.93 0.62
C GLU A 191 -18.27 19.71 -0.90
N GLU A 192 -17.68 20.60 -1.69
CA GLU A 192 -17.66 20.49 -3.15
C GLU A 192 -16.86 19.26 -3.61
N GLU A 193 -15.68 19.02 -3.05
CA GLU A 193 -14.83 17.89 -3.41
C GLU A 193 -15.45 16.54 -3.02
N ILE A 194 -16.06 16.47 -1.83
CA ILE A 194 -16.72 15.22 -1.40
C ILE A 194 -17.97 14.94 -2.24
N ARG A 195 -18.74 15.98 -2.61
CA ARG A 195 -19.88 15.84 -3.53
C ARG A 195 -19.45 15.25 -4.87
N LYS A 196 -18.38 15.78 -5.49
CA LYS A 196 -17.83 15.23 -6.74
C LYS A 196 -17.42 13.75 -6.60
N THR A 197 -16.85 13.38 -5.45
CA THR A 197 -16.45 11.99 -5.18
C THR A 197 -17.66 11.06 -5.04
N ARG A 198 -18.74 11.52 -4.38
CA ARG A 198 -19.99 10.77 -4.25
C ARG A 198 -20.70 10.62 -5.61
N GLU A 199 -20.74 11.67 -6.41
CA GLU A 199 -21.29 11.64 -7.78
C GLU A 199 -20.51 10.68 -8.69
N LYS A 200 -19.17 10.66 -8.59
CA LYS A 200 -18.32 9.68 -9.28
C LYS A 200 -18.71 8.26 -8.87
N ARG A 201 -18.81 7.98 -7.57
CA ARG A 201 -19.21 6.65 -7.05
C ARG A 201 -20.58 6.24 -7.56
N GLU A 202 -21.57 7.11 -7.43
CA GLU A 202 -22.95 6.84 -7.87
C GLU A 202 -23.01 6.58 -9.39
N SER A 203 -22.23 7.31 -10.18
CA SER A 203 -22.15 7.10 -11.64
C SER A 203 -21.57 5.73 -11.98
N ILE A 204 -20.53 5.29 -11.26
CA ILE A 204 -19.93 3.96 -11.43
C ILE A 204 -20.95 2.87 -11.07
N GLU A 205 -21.58 2.98 -9.90
CA GLU A 205 -22.57 2.00 -9.43
C GLU A 205 -23.76 1.87 -10.38
N LYS A 206 -24.33 3.01 -10.83
CA LYS A 206 -25.43 3.04 -11.81
C LYS A 206 -25.03 2.40 -13.13
N GLU A 207 -23.82 2.66 -13.61
CA GLU A 207 -23.39 2.12 -14.90
C GLU A 207 -23.11 0.62 -14.84
N VAL A 208 -22.50 0.13 -13.75
CA VAL A 208 -22.32 -1.30 -13.52
C VAL A 208 -23.68 -2.00 -13.46
N GLU A 209 -24.65 -1.43 -12.75
CA GLU A 209 -26.03 -1.95 -12.68
C GLU A 209 -26.71 -1.94 -14.05
N ARG A 210 -26.60 -0.84 -14.81
CA ARG A 210 -27.16 -0.73 -16.17
C ARG A 210 -26.58 -1.78 -17.10
N MET A 211 -25.26 -1.96 -17.12
CA MET A 211 -24.60 -2.98 -17.94
C MET A 211 -25.03 -4.40 -17.55
N GLY A 212 -25.35 -4.64 -16.28
CA GLY A 212 -25.91 -5.90 -15.79
C GLY A 212 -27.33 -6.16 -16.33
N ASN A 213 -28.11 -5.09 -16.50
CA ASN A 213 -29.51 -5.14 -16.95
C ASN A 213 -29.69 -4.93 -18.47
N THR A 214 -28.63 -4.56 -19.19
CA THR A 214 -28.67 -4.39 -20.65
C THR A 214 -28.23 -5.67 -21.34
N TYR A 215 -29.17 -6.32 -22.03
CA TYR A 215 -28.95 -7.59 -22.72
C TYR A 215 -28.88 -7.42 -24.23
N ILE A 216 -27.94 -8.12 -24.85
CA ILE A 216 -27.86 -8.22 -26.30
C ILE A 216 -28.21 -9.64 -26.77
N GLY A 217 -28.96 -9.74 -27.87
CA GLY A 217 -29.35 -11.01 -28.47
C GLY A 217 -28.29 -11.56 -29.42
N ALA A 218 -28.37 -12.88 -29.68
CA ALA A 218 -27.49 -13.63 -30.58
C ALA A 218 -27.79 -13.40 -32.08
N ASN A 219 -27.95 -12.15 -32.50
CA ASN A 219 -28.17 -11.80 -33.91
C ASN A 219 -26.83 -11.65 -34.67
N GLU A 220 -26.91 -11.70 -36.00
CA GLU A 220 -25.75 -11.65 -36.89
C GLU A 220 -24.95 -10.35 -36.74
N LYS A 221 -25.63 -9.21 -36.54
CA LYS A 221 -25.00 -7.90 -36.31
C LYS A 221 -24.12 -7.90 -35.06
N ASN A 222 -24.65 -8.38 -33.93
CA ASN A 222 -23.93 -8.40 -32.66
C ASN A 222 -22.75 -9.37 -32.71
N ASN A 223 -22.96 -10.56 -33.28
CA ASN A 223 -21.89 -11.55 -33.45
C ASN A 223 -20.80 -11.08 -34.42
N ALA A 224 -21.13 -10.27 -35.43
CA ALA A 224 -20.12 -9.65 -36.31
C ALA A 224 -19.20 -8.68 -35.54
N VAL A 225 -19.72 -7.92 -34.57
CA VAL A 225 -18.90 -7.06 -33.70
C VAL A 225 -17.99 -7.91 -32.83
N LEU A 226 -18.53 -8.94 -32.16
CA LEU A 226 -17.73 -9.84 -31.31
C LEU A 226 -16.58 -10.52 -32.09
N ASN A 227 -16.86 -10.98 -33.32
CA ASN A 227 -15.84 -11.56 -34.19
C ASN A 227 -14.75 -10.55 -34.54
N ARG A 228 -15.10 -9.27 -34.79
CA ARG A 228 -14.12 -8.20 -35.05
C ARG A 228 -13.23 -7.93 -33.84
N LEU A 229 -13.79 -8.06 -32.63
CA LEU A 229 -13.04 -7.95 -31.36
C LEU A 229 -12.22 -9.20 -31.05
N GLY A 230 -12.36 -10.30 -31.81
CA GLY A 230 -11.72 -11.58 -31.54
C GLY A 230 -12.38 -12.39 -30.41
N SER A 231 -13.55 -11.96 -29.93
CA SER A 231 -14.34 -12.67 -28.93
C SER A 231 -15.18 -13.79 -29.57
N SER A 232 -15.45 -14.85 -28.81
CA SER A 232 -16.36 -15.91 -29.23
C SER A 232 -17.80 -15.39 -29.46
N PRO A 233 -18.54 -15.94 -30.44
CA PRO A 233 -19.94 -15.56 -30.65
C PRO A 233 -20.83 -15.99 -29.48
N ILE A 234 -21.98 -15.34 -29.35
CA ILE A 234 -23.00 -15.66 -28.35
C ILE A 234 -24.12 -16.49 -29.00
N GLN A 235 -24.67 -17.44 -28.23
CA GLN A 235 -25.75 -18.34 -28.69
C GLN A 235 -27.12 -17.96 -28.11
N SER A 236 -27.14 -17.24 -26.99
CA SER A 236 -28.34 -16.74 -26.31
C SER A 236 -28.08 -15.32 -25.78
N GLY A 237 -29.12 -14.69 -25.23
CA GLY A 237 -28.99 -13.35 -24.65
C GLY A 237 -27.95 -13.31 -23.53
N ILE A 238 -27.07 -12.31 -23.58
CA ILE A 238 -26.02 -12.06 -22.58
C ILE A 238 -26.02 -10.57 -22.20
N SER A 239 -25.73 -10.26 -20.94
CA SER A 239 -25.61 -8.87 -20.51
C SER A 239 -24.30 -8.25 -20.99
N LEU A 240 -24.28 -6.92 -21.14
CA LEU A 240 -23.04 -6.19 -21.45
C LEU A 240 -21.98 -6.39 -20.35
N LEU A 241 -22.41 -6.51 -19.10
CA LEU A 241 -21.52 -6.82 -17.97
C LEU A 241 -20.79 -8.15 -18.17
N GLU A 242 -21.51 -9.23 -18.51
CA GLU A 242 -20.90 -10.54 -18.73
C GLU A 242 -20.02 -10.57 -19.99
N LEU A 243 -20.35 -9.78 -21.01
CA LEU A 243 -19.46 -9.59 -22.15
C LEU A 243 -18.18 -8.85 -21.77
N CYS A 244 -18.25 -7.81 -20.95
CA CYS A 244 -17.10 -7.02 -20.51
C CYS A 244 -16.12 -7.83 -19.64
N LYS A 245 -16.57 -8.94 -19.02
CA LYS A 245 -15.70 -9.90 -18.35
C LYS A 245 -14.80 -10.71 -19.30
N ARG A 246 -15.08 -10.74 -20.60
CA ARG A 246 -14.24 -11.43 -21.58
C ARG A 246 -12.94 -10.65 -21.80
N PRO A 247 -11.77 -11.31 -21.90
CA PRO A 247 -10.48 -10.63 -22.07
C PRO A 247 -10.42 -9.71 -23.30
N GLU A 248 -11.14 -10.06 -24.37
CA GLU A 248 -11.18 -9.34 -25.64
C GLU A 248 -12.11 -8.12 -25.62
N CYS A 249 -12.97 -8.03 -24.60
CA CYS A 249 -13.97 -6.98 -24.44
C CYS A 249 -13.54 -5.97 -23.35
N ASN A 250 -13.94 -4.72 -23.53
CA ASN A 250 -13.72 -3.64 -22.57
C ASN A 250 -14.84 -2.60 -22.71
N TYR A 251 -14.94 -1.68 -21.75
CA TYR A 251 -16.06 -0.73 -21.73
C TYR A 251 -16.12 0.11 -23.02
N LYS A 252 -14.96 0.43 -23.59
CA LYS A 252 -14.85 1.25 -24.81
C LYS A 252 -15.25 0.49 -26.08
N ASN A 253 -14.83 -0.76 -26.25
CA ASN A 253 -15.04 -1.51 -27.48
C ASN A 253 -16.43 -2.16 -27.60
N LEU A 254 -17.21 -2.15 -26.51
CA LEU A 254 -18.60 -2.58 -26.51
C LEU A 254 -19.58 -1.49 -26.97
N GLU A 255 -19.10 -0.30 -27.35
CA GLU A 255 -19.94 0.83 -27.78
C GLU A 255 -20.93 0.48 -28.90
N GLU A 256 -20.49 -0.25 -29.91
CA GLU A 256 -21.33 -0.66 -31.05
C GLU A 256 -22.47 -1.61 -30.62
N LEU A 257 -22.32 -2.28 -29.47
CA LEU A 257 -23.29 -3.21 -28.90
C LEU A 257 -24.22 -2.56 -27.86
N ASP A 258 -24.02 -1.26 -27.59
CA ASP A 258 -24.68 -0.54 -26.50
C ASP A 258 -25.28 0.79 -26.98
N PRO A 259 -26.43 0.77 -27.66
CA PRO A 259 -27.03 1.98 -28.22
C PRO A 259 -27.48 3.02 -27.18
N GLU A 260 -27.77 2.59 -25.95
CA GLU A 260 -28.22 3.45 -24.84
C GLU A 260 -27.08 3.81 -23.88
N ARG A 261 -25.84 3.67 -24.32
CA ARG A 261 -24.65 3.97 -23.53
C ARG A 261 -24.65 5.44 -23.06
N PRO A 262 -24.50 5.72 -21.76
CA PRO A 262 -24.39 7.08 -21.28
C PRO A 262 -23.03 7.71 -21.63
N SER A 263 -23.00 9.04 -21.74
CA SER A 263 -21.76 9.78 -21.87
C SER A 263 -21.09 9.93 -20.50
N LEU A 264 -20.04 9.15 -20.26
CA LEU A 264 -19.28 9.14 -19.00
C LEU A 264 -17.83 9.58 -19.25
N SER A 265 -17.20 10.13 -18.21
CA SER A 265 -15.77 10.50 -18.27
C SER A 265 -14.89 9.25 -18.39
N ALA A 266 -13.70 9.40 -18.99
CA ALA A 266 -12.75 8.30 -19.14
C ALA A 266 -12.39 7.61 -17.81
N SER A 267 -12.27 8.38 -16.72
CA SER A 267 -12.00 7.84 -15.38
C SER A 267 -13.14 6.99 -14.84
N ILE A 268 -14.40 7.35 -15.12
CA ILE A 268 -15.57 6.54 -14.72
C ILE A 268 -15.61 5.26 -15.56
N CYS A 269 -15.40 5.37 -16.86
CA CYS A 269 -15.35 4.22 -17.78
C CYS A 269 -14.30 3.18 -17.33
N GLU A 270 -13.11 3.63 -16.94
CA GLU A 270 -12.03 2.78 -16.46
C GLU A 270 -12.41 2.08 -15.14
N GLU A 271 -12.97 2.80 -14.17
CA GLU A 271 -13.41 2.21 -12.90
C GLU A 271 -14.55 1.21 -13.08
N VAL A 272 -15.53 1.49 -13.96
CA VAL A 272 -16.60 0.54 -14.31
C VAL A 272 -16.02 -0.75 -14.86
N GLU A 273 -15.06 -0.66 -15.79
CA GLU A 273 -14.39 -1.83 -16.34
C GLU A 273 -13.64 -2.64 -15.28
N ILE A 274 -12.94 -1.95 -14.37
CA ILE A 274 -12.20 -2.58 -13.28
C ILE A 274 -13.15 -3.30 -12.32
N GLU A 275 -14.23 -2.64 -11.89
CA GLU A 275 -15.23 -3.24 -10.99
C GLU A 275 -15.86 -4.49 -11.61
N ILE A 276 -16.14 -4.49 -12.92
CA ILE A 276 -16.70 -5.65 -13.63
C ILE A 276 -15.68 -6.77 -13.77
N LYS A 277 -14.47 -6.48 -14.28
CA LYS A 277 -13.45 -7.49 -14.57
C LYS A 277 -12.89 -8.14 -13.31
N TYR A 278 -12.77 -7.37 -12.23
CA TYR A 278 -12.20 -7.85 -10.97
C TYR A 278 -13.25 -8.16 -9.91
N GLU A 279 -14.55 -8.09 -10.20
CA GLU A 279 -15.67 -8.28 -9.27
C GLU A 279 -15.46 -9.48 -8.32
N GLY A 280 -15.17 -10.67 -8.87
CA GLY A 280 -14.98 -11.88 -8.07
C GLY A 280 -13.77 -11.82 -7.15
N TYR A 281 -12.67 -11.21 -7.60
CA TYR A 281 -11.47 -11.04 -6.80
C TYR A 281 -11.62 -9.96 -5.74
N ILE A 282 -12.31 -8.86 -6.07
CA ILE A 282 -12.66 -7.76 -5.16
C ILE A 282 -13.57 -8.31 -4.04
N LYS A 283 -14.64 -9.04 -4.39
CA LYS A 283 -15.54 -9.69 -3.41
C LYS A 283 -14.78 -10.62 -2.45
N ARG A 284 -13.85 -11.42 -2.98
CA ARG A 284 -13.00 -12.28 -2.16
C ARG A 284 -12.12 -11.47 -1.20
N GLN A 285 -11.51 -10.37 -1.65
CA GLN A 285 -10.72 -9.51 -0.76
C GLN A 285 -11.58 -8.83 0.30
N ILE A 286 -12.79 -8.37 -0.04
CA ILE A 286 -13.73 -7.79 0.93
C ILE A 286 -14.05 -8.79 2.05
N GLN A 287 -14.34 -10.04 1.72
CA GLN A 287 -14.58 -11.09 2.73
C GLN A 287 -13.36 -11.33 3.64
N GLN A 288 -12.15 -11.29 3.07
CA GLN A 288 -10.91 -11.40 3.85
C GLN A 288 -10.72 -10.19 4.78
N VAL A 289 -11.06 -8.98 4.32
CA VAL A 289 -11.04 -7.76 5.13
C VAL A 289 -12.05 -7.84 6.28
N GLU A 290 -13.25 -8.37 6.05
CA GLU A 290 -14.25 -8.54 7.10
C GLU A 290 -13.79 -9.52 8.18
N ALA A 291 -13.22 -10.65 7.79
CA ALA A 291 -12.64 -11.61 8.73
C ALA A 291 -11.49 -10.99 9.54
N PHE A 292 -10.65 -10.20 8.88
CA PHE A 292 -9.55 -9.46 9.50
C PHE A 292 -10.04 -8.41 10.50
N LYS A 293 -11.04 -7.59 10.12
CA LYS A 293 -11.65 -6.58 11.01
C LYS A 293 -12.25 -7.19 12.27
N LYS A 294 -12.73 -8.45 12.22
CA LYS A 294 -13.18 -9.16 13.43
C LYS A 294 -12.04 -9.42 14.42
N LEU A 295 -10.82 -9.68 13.94
CA LEU A 295 -9.64 -9.87 14.79
C LEU A 295 -9.12 -8.54 15.35
N GLU A 296 -9.08 -7.48 14.55
CA GLU A 296 -8.68 -6.13 14.99
C GLU A 296 -9.59 -5.60 16.11
N ARG A 297 -10.88 -5.92 16.10
CA ARG A 297 -11.83 -5.54 17.17
C ARG A 297 -11.61 -6.27 18.49
N LYS A 298 -10.87 -7.37 18.51
CA LYS A 298 -10.57 -8.13 19.74
C LYS A 298 -9.38 -7.50 20.46
N LYS A 299 -9.65 -6.45 21.24
CA LYS A 299 -8.66 -5.77 22.07
C LYS A 299 -8.02 -6.71 23.09
N LEU A 300 -6.71 -6.57 23.26
CA LEU A 300 -5.93 -7.26 24.27
C LEU A 300 -5.81 -6.35 25.51
N PRO A 301 -6.08 -6.86 26.73
CA PRO A 301 -5.80 -6.12 27.96
C PRO A 301 -4.32 -5.70 28.04
N LYS A 302 -4.05 -4.49 28.55
CA LYS A 302 -2.69 -3.93 28.59
C LYS A 302 -1.81 -4.67 29.60
N GLU A 303 -2.44 -5.20 30.63
CA GLU A 303 -1.85 -5.85 31.79
C GLU A 303 -1.60 -7.35 31.56
N ILE A 304 -1.81 -7.87 30.34
CA ILE A 304 -1.50 -9.27 30.03
C ILE A 304 -0.04 -9.56 30.37
N ASP A 305 0.16 -10.63 31.14
CA ASP A 305 1.46 -11.25 31.34
C ASP A 305 1.65 -12.39 30.33
N TYR A 306 2.28 -12.05 29.20
CA TYR A 306 2.58 -13.03 28.15
C TYR A 306 3.62 -14.07 28.60
N GLN A 307 4.51 -13.74 29.54
CA GLN A 307 5.57 -14.65 29.96
C GLN A 307 4.99 -15.88 30.69
N ASN A 308 3.92 -15.67 31.44
CA ASN A 308 3.22 -16.73 32.20
C ASN A 308 2.23 -17.57 31.36
N MET A 309 2.04 -17.27 30.08
CA MET A 309 1.19 -18.08 29.19
C MET A 309 1.91 -19.33 28.68
N GLN A 310 1.87 -20.42 29.46
CA GLN A 310 2.60 -21.67 29.15
C GLN A 310 2.22 -22.31 27.80
N ASN A 311 1.01 -22.06 27.30
CA ASN A 311 0.54 -22.58 26.01
C ASN A 311 1.07 -21.78 24.80
N LEU A 312 1.79 -20.68 25.02
CA LEU A 312 2.47 -19.92 23.96
C LEU A 312 3.92 -20.38 23.82
N ARG A 313 4.38 -20.47 22.56
CA ARG A 313 5.79 -20.74 22.27
C ARG A 313 6.66 -19.64 22.87
N LEU A 314 7.86 -19.99 23.34
CA LEU A 314 8.76 -19.04 24.03
C LEU A 314 9.07 -17.80 23.16
N GLU A 315 9.32 -18.01 21.87
CA GLU A 315 9.54 -16.93 20.90
C GLU A 315 8.32 -16.00 20.81
N ALA A 316 7.11 -16.56 20.73
CA ALA A 316 5.87 -15.78 20.66
C ALA A 316 5.68 -14.96 21.94
N ARG A 317 5.93 -15.54 23.13
CA ARG A 317 5.85 -14.83 24.41
C ARG A 317 6.78 -13.63 24.45
N GLN A 318 8.05 -13.83 24.11
CA GLN A 318 9.05 -12.76 24.09
C GLN A 318 8.65 -11.62 23.14
N LYS A 319 8.15 -11.95 21.95
CA LYS A 319 7.77 -10.95 20.95
C LYS A 319 6.49 -10.21 21.31
N LEU A 320 5.48 -10.91 21.81
CA LEU A 320 4.23 -10.31 22.29
C LEU A 320 4.49 -9.36 23.47
N ASP A 321 5.35 -9.77 24.40
CA ASP A 321 5.73 -8.96 25.57
C ASP A 321 6.54 -7.72 25.19
N LYS A 322 7.43 -7.84 24.20
CA LYS A 322 8.21 -6.73 23.67
C LYS A 322 7.35 -5.73 22.90
N ILE A 323 6.48 -6.21 22.00
CA ILE A 323 5.72 -5.34 21.09
C ILE A 323 4.46 -4.79 21.76
N ARG A 324 3.86 -5.53 22.70
CA ARG A 324 2.61 -5.20 23.40
C ARG A 324 1.48 -4.84 22.43
N PRO A 325 1.00 -5.79 21.59
CA PRO A 325 -0.02 -5.51 20.59
C PRO A 325 -1.35 -5.10 21.23
N GLU A 326 -2.04 -4.12 20.63
CA GLU A 326 -3.31 -3.60 21.16
C GLU A 326 -4.49 -4.55 20.93
N ASN A 327 -4.38 -5.44 19.94
CA ASN A 327 -5.44 -6.37 19.56
C ASN A 327 -4.88 -7.64 18.91
N ILE A 328 -5.76 -8.63 18.71
CA ILE A 328 -5.39 -9.92 18.11
C ILE A 328 -4.92 -9.80 16.66
N GLY A 329 -5.49 -8.88 15.90
CA GLY A 329 -5.06 -8.63 14.52
C GLY A 329 -3.57 -8.25 14.49
N MET A 330 -3.17 -7.23 15.26
CA MET A 330 -1.78 -6.81 15.40
C MET A 330 -0.87 -7.95 15.87
N ALA A 331 -1.31 -8.71 16.89
CA ALA A 331 -0.56 -9.86 17.39
C ALA A 331 -0.26 -10.90 16.30
N SER A 332 -1.22 -11.16 15.40
CA SER A 332 -1.11 -12.13 14.30
C SER A 332 -0.07 -11.76 13.23
N ARG A 333 0.30 -10.48 13.15
CA ARG A 333 1.29 -9.96 12.18
C ARG A 333 2.70 -9.90 12.73
N ILE A 334 2.88 -10.10 14.03
CA ILE A 334 4.19 -10.14 14.66
C ILE A 334 4.94 -11.35 14.11
N SER A 335 6.08 -11.10 13.46
CA SER A 335 6.95 -12.16 12.95
C SER A 335 7.29 -13.15 14.07
N GLY A 336 7.08 -14.45 13.89
CA GLY A 336 7.34 -15.47 14.91
C GLY A 336 6.11 -15.85 15.76
N VAL A 337 5.02 -15.09 15.70
CA VAL A 337 3.72 -15.48 16.27
C VAL A 337 2.97 -16.32 15.24
N SER A 338 2.62 -17.56 15.58
CA SER A 338 1.90 -18.47 14.67
C SER A 338 0.38 -18.36 14.82
N PRO A 339 -0.38 -18.88 13.84
CA PRO A 339 -1.83 -19.04 13.99
C PRO A 339 -2.24 -19.81 15.25
N ALA A 340 -1.45 -20.80 15.68
CA ALA A 340 -1.72 -21.56 16.91
C ALA A 340 -1.56 -20.68 18.17
N ASP A 341 -0.53 -19.82 18.21
CA ASP A 341 -0.34 -18.85 19.29
C ASP A 341 -1.53 -17.86 19.36
N ILE A 342 -2.08 -17.46 18.21
CA ILE A 342 -3.28 -16.63 18.12
C ILE A 342 -4.53 -17.35 18.64
N SER A 343 -4.70 -18.63 18.32
CA SER A 343 -5.79 -19.44 18.89
C SER A 343 -5.72 -19.49 20.41
N VAL A 344 -4.52 -19.62 20.99
CA VAL A 344 -4.30 -19.58 22.44
C VAL A 344 -4.71 -18.23 23.03
N LEU A 345 -4.31 -17.12 22.41
CA LEU A 345 -4.71 -15.77 22.85
C LEU A 345 -6.23 -15.55 22.76
N LEU A 346 -6.89 -16.09 21.73
CA LEU A 346 -8.34 -16.01 21.59
C LEU A 346 -9.07 -16.75 22.71
N VAL A 347 -8.63 -17.97 23.05
CA VAL A 347 -9.18 -18.75 24.18
C VAL A 347 -8.94 -18.03 25.50
N TYR A 348 -7.76 -17.44 25.69
CA TYR A 348 -7.46 -16.62 26.87
C TYR A 348 -8.41 -15.43 27.00
N LEU A 349 -8.63 -14.67 25.92
CA LEU A 349 -9.57 -13.54 25.91
C LEU A 349 -11.01 -13.94 26.22
N GLU A 350 -11.44 -15.13 25.77
CA GLU A 350 -12.78 -15.63 26.11
C GLU A 350 -12.93 -16.00 27.58
N LYS A 351 -11.87 -16.51 28.22
CA LYS A 351 -11.85 -16.75 29.68
C LYS A 351 -11.84 -15.44 30.45
N TYR A 352 -10.95 -14.51 30.07
CA TYR A 352 -10.81 -13.21 30.72
C TYR A 352 -12.09 -12.35 30.68
N ARG A 353 -12.96 -12.53 29.68
CA ARG A 353 -14.25 -11.81 29.60
C ARG A 353 -15.37 -12.43 30.45
N LYS A 354 -15.20 -13.67 30.89
CA LYS A 354 -16.18 -14.39 31.72
C LYS A 354 -15.92 -14.22 33.22
N GLU A 355 -14.68 -13.90 33.56
CA GLU A 355 -14.24 -13.39 34.86
C GLU A 355 -14.51 -11.88 34.93
#